data_AF-A0A7X6SUC3-F1
#
_entry.id   AF-A0A7X6SUC3-F1
#
_cell.length_a   1.000
_cell.length_b   1.000
_cell.length_c   1.000
_cell.angle_alpha   90.00
_cell.angle_beta   90.00
_cell.angle_gamma   90.00
#
_symmetry.space_group_name_H-M   'P 1'
#
loop_
_entity.id
_entity.type
_entity.pdbx_description
1 polymer ?
#
loop_
_entity_poly.entity_id
_entity_poly.type
_entity_poly.pdbx_seq_one_letter_code
_entity_poly.pdbx_strand_id
1 'polypeptide(L)' 'MVGPGAVVLPESELRRTARQLALPGYGLEQQERLHRAHVLVIGAGGLGCPAMQSLASAGVGHITV' A
#
# COMPACT_ATOMS: atom_id res chain seq x y z
N MET A 1 -20.40 10.30 11.04
CA MET A 1 -20.73 10.69 9.66
C MET A 1 -19.75 9.99 8.73
N VAL A 2 -20.16 8.87 8.12
CA VAL A 2 -19.39 8.15 7.08
C VAL A 2 -19.79 8.76 5.74
N GLY A 3 -18.82 9.33 5.00
CA GLY A 3 -19.06 9.91 3.68
C GLY A 3 -19.37 8.85 2.61
N PRO A 4 -19.93 9.23 1.45
CA PRO A 4 -20.38 8.27 0.44
C PRO A 4 -19.18 7.62 -0.26
N GLY A 5 -19.04 6.31 -0.06
CA GLY A 5 -18.01 5.47 -0.68
C GLY A 5 -17.34 4.59 0.36
N ALA A 6 -18.03 3.54 0.82
CA ALA A 6 -17.39 2.49 1.60
C ALA A 6 -16.29 1.85 0.74
N VAL A 7 -15.05 2.23 1.00
CA VAL A 7 -13.89 1.62 0.37
C VAL A 7 -13.63 0.31 1.10
N VAL A 8 -13.49 -0.76 0.33
CA VAL A 8 -13.27 -2.11 0.85
C VAL A 8 -11.90 -2.54 0.37
N LEU A 9 -10.90 -2.47 1.25
CA LEU A 9 -9.64 -3.18 1.04
C LEU A 9 -9.93 -4.68 0.95
N PRO A 10 -9.32 -5.42 0.03
CA PRO A 10 -9.47 -6.86 0.00
C PRO A 10 -8.93 -7.46 1.31
N GLU A 11 -9.60 -8.50 1.82
CA GLU A 11 -9.24 -9.16 3.07
C GLU A 11 -7.76 -9.59 3.11
N SER A 12 -7.21 -9.99 1.96
CA SER A 12 -5.79 -10.33 1.82
C SER A 12 -4.87 -9.16 2.17
N GLU A 13 -5.25 -7.94 1.79
CA GLU A 13 -4.48 -6.73 2.07
C GLU A 13 -4.61 -6.33 3.53
N LEU A 14 -5.83 -6.38 4.11
CA LEU A 14 -6.04 -6.14 5.54
C LEU A 14 -5.22 -7.08 6.41
N ARG A 15 -5.19 -8.37 6.07
CA ARG A 15 -4.38 -9.37 6.79
C ARG A 15 -2.88 -9.12 6.63
N ARG A 16 -2.44 -8.72 5.44
CA ARG A 16 -1.03 -8.46 5.14
C ARG A 16 -0.50 -7.22 5.88
N THR A 17 -1.30 -6.17 5.96
CA THR A 17 -0.90 -4.87 6.53
C THR A 17 -1.43 -4.63 7.94
N ALA A 18 -2.03 -5.63 8.58
CA ALA A 18 -2.58 -5.56 9.94
C ALA A 18 -1.61 -4.92 10.97
N ARG A 19 -0.31 -5.23 10.88
CA ARG A 19 0.70 -4.65 11.78
C ARG A 19 0.98 -3.16 11.48
N GLN A 20 0.90 -2.77 10.21
CA GLN A 20 1.08 -1.37 9.79
C GLN A 20 -0.13 -0.53 10.21
N LEU A 21 -1.35 -1.07 10.11
CA LEU A 21 -2.60 -0.45 10.56
C LEU A 21 -2.66 -0.20 12.08
N ALA A 22 -1.81 -0.87 12.87
CA ALA A 22 -1.70 -0.64 14.31
C ALA A 22 -0.79 0.54 14.66
N LEU A 23 -0.12 1.16 13.68
CA LEU A 23 0.79 2.27 13.93
C LEU A 23 0.00 3.57 14.24
N PRO A 24 0.42 4.36 15.24
CA PRO A 24 -0.19 5.65 15.51
C PRO A 24 -0.18 6.55 14.27
N GLY A 25 -1.35 7.03 13.86
CA GLY A 25 -1.50 7.90 12.69
C GLY A 25 -1.54 7.19 11.33
N TYR A 26 -1.52 5.86 11.29
CA TYR A 26 -1.64 5.06 10.07
C TYR A 26 -2.80 4.06 10.19
N GLY A 27 -3.96 4.42 9.62
CA GLY A 27 -5.18 3.62 9.67
C GLY A 27 -5.66 3.19 8.28
N LEU A 28 -6.93 2.77 8.21
CA LEU A 28 -7.54 2.25 6.98
C LEU A 28 -7.50 3.27 5.84
N GLU A 29 -7.77 4.54 6.10
CA GLU A 29 -7.75 5.59 5.09
C GLU A 29 -6.36 5.73 4.43
N GLN A 30 -5.28 5.68 5.22
CA GLN A 30 -3.91 5.76 4.72
C GLN A 30 -3.57 4.54 3.89
N GLN A 31 -3.95 3.35 4.36
CA GLN A 31 -3.72 2.11 3.61
C GLN A 31 -4.49 2.08 2.29
N GLU A 32 -5.73 2.56 2.28
CA GLU A 32 -6.53 2.70 1.07
C GLU A 32 -5.88 3.63 0.05
N ARG A 33 -5.36 4.77 0.50
CA ARG A 33 -4.63 5.71 -0.37
C ARG A 33 -3.42 5.04 -1.00
N LEU A 34 -2.68 4.23 -0.23
CA LEU A 34 -1.51 3.51 -0.74
C LEU A 34 -1.91 2.36 -1.69
N HIS A 35 -2.96 1.61 -1.36
CA HIS A 35 -3.49 0.55 -2.21
C HIS A 35 -4.04 1.08 -3.54
N ARG A 36 -4.51 2.32 -3.60
CA ARG A 36 -4.94 2.97 -4.85
C ARG A 36 -3.79 3.62 -5.62
N ALA A 37 -2.60 3.68 -5.04
CA ALA A 37 -1.45 4.30 -5.69
C ALA A 37 -0.85 3.42 -6.77
N HIS A 38 -0.30 4.07 -7.80
CA HIS A 38 0.49 3.47 -8.85
C HIS A 38 1.87 4.14 -8.87
N VAL A 39 2.92 3.33 -8.78
CA VAL A 39 4.31 3.80 -8.77
C VAL A 39 5.08 3.22 -9.96
N LEU A 40 5.76 4.08 -10.71
CA LEU A 40 6.73 3.68 -11.73
C LEU A 40 8.13 3.71 -11.12
N VAL A 41 8.84 2.58 -11.16
CA VAL A 41 10.21 2.43 -10.68
C VAL A 41 11.13 2.26 -11.88
N ILE A 42 11.91 3.29 -12.21
CA ILE A 42 12.83 3.22 -13.35
C ILE A 42 14.12 2.50 -12.93
N GLY A 43 14.28 1.27 -13.39
CA GLY A 43 15.47 0.45 -13.21
C GLY A 43 15.33 -0.63 -12.13
N ALA A 44 15.55 -1.88 -12.51
CA ALA A 44 15.43 -3.08 -11.66
C ALA A 44 16.78 -3.57 -11.08
N GLY A 45 17.69 -2.63 -10.78
CA GLY A 45 19.04 -2.93 -10.27
C GLY A 45 19.14 -2.90 -8.74
N GLY A 46 20.34 -2.63 -8.22
CA GLY A 46 20.63 -2.63 -6.78
C GLY A 46 19.83 -1.62 -5.95
N LEU A 47 19.28 -0.57 -6.57
CA LEU A 47 18.41 0.41 -5.91
C LEU A 47 16.92 0.09 -6.09
N GLY A 48 16.51 -0.29 -7.31
CA GLY A 48 15.10 -0.55 -7.62
C GLY A 48 14.57 -1.80 -6.93
N CYS A 49 15.37 -2.87 -6.85
CA CYS A 49 14.96 -4.12 -6.22
C CYS A 49 14.55 -3.95 -4.74
N PRO A 50 15.37 -3.37 -3.85
CA PRO A 50 14.95 -3.14 -2.47
C PRO A 50 13.81 -2.11 -2.36
N ALA A 51 13.79 -1.07 -3.20
CA ALA A 51 12.70 -0.09 -3.20
C ALA A 51 11.34 -0.73 -3.51
N MET A 52 11.28 -1.58 -4.54
CA MET A 52 10.06 -2.32 -4.89
C MET A 52 9.62 -3.29 -3.80
N GLN A 53 10.55 -3.96 -3.13
CA GLN A 53 10.21 -4.83 -2.00
C GLN A 53 9.53 -4.05 -0.88
N SER A 54 10.04 -2.85 -0.55
CA SER A 54 9.41 -1.95 0.42
C SER A 54 8.05 -1.45 -0.05
N LEU A 55 7.93 -0.96 -1.28
CA LEU A 55 6.66 -0.47 -1.86
C LEU A 55 5.59 -1.57 -1.89
N ALA A 56 5.97 -2.76 -2.36
CA ALA A 56 5.08 -3.90 -2.38
C ALA A 56 4.64 -4.25 -0.96
N SER A 57 5.57 -4.38 -0.01
CA SER A 57 5.28 -4.76 1.39
C SER A 57 4.46 -3.72 2.16
N ALA A 58 4.57 -2.45 1.80
CA ALA A 58 3.73 -1.38 2.33
C ALA A 58 2.30 -1.45 1.79
N GLY A 59 2.08 -2.08 0.64
CA GLY A 59 0.75 -2.26 0.06
C GLY A 59 0.42 -1.33 -1.10
N VAL A 60 1.42 -0.83 -1.83
CA VAL A 60 1.19 -0.13 -3.10
C VAL A 60 0.46 -1.05 -4.08
N GLY A 61 -0.67 -0.59 -4.62
CA GLY A 61 -1.54 -1.45 -5.44
C GLY A 61 -1.01 -1.77 -6.82
N HIS A 62 -0.24 -0.87 -7.42
CA HIS A 62 0.39 -1.10 -8.72
C HIS A 62 1.82 -0.59 -8.73
N ILE A 63 2.75 -1.45 -9.14
CA ILE A 63 4.16 -1.08 -9.37
C ILE A 63 4.51 -1.46 -10.81
N THR A 64 4.94 -0.47 -11.61
CA THR A 64 5.51 -0.68 -12.95
C THR A 64 7.02 -0.49 -12.87
N VAL A 65 7.77 -1.26 -13.67
CA VAL A 65 9.24 -1.32 -13.65
C VAL A 65 9.77 -1.22 -15.06
#